data_AF-L9ZYM4-F1
#
_entry.id   AF-L9ZYM4-F1
#
_cell.length_a   1.000
_cell.length_b   1.000
_cell.length_c   1.000
_cell.angle_alpha   90.00
_cell.angle_beta   90.00
_cell.angle_gamma   90.00
#
_symmetry.space_group_name_H-M   'P 1'
#
loop_
_entity.id
_entity.type
_entity.pdbx_description
1 polymer ?
#
loop_
_entity_poly.entity_id
_entity_poly.type
_entity_poly.pdbx_seq_one_letter_code
_entity_poly.pdbx_strand_id
1 'polypeptide(L)'
;MDDSNGERTVARRALLRASAGTVALSGIGSAHATGGTGDAAGVSQFDDDCPEATLEPSMTDCEGATTEGCADDHPATTALRSSVTDALETRYPDVDALLDAGYKPYFDTLEMGDDSWSHWLNPAFIGDDELLDPTRPESVLVDNQSWRSLGVMFIATNEGEPVEPPAVYGTDDDEQRCSPWHAHTGLPGRFAWWFYRQTYEQSSTDDLLEFPCRTPCMLHVWRVDHPESVYAHDAPPDEYRDLPPADDPAFETDAVPGEDDLDWTALPETIVPDRLPADLSPTAPFALEFGR
;
A
#
# COMPACT_ATOMS: atom_id res chain seq x y z
N MET A 1 4.15 52.02 -54.62
CA MET A 1 5.58 52.29 -54.38
C MET A 1 5.88 51.67 -53.05
N ASP A 2 6.49 50.48 -53.11
CA ASP A 2 7.08 49.75 -52.00
C ASP A 2 8.08 50.62 -51.23
N ASP A 3 8.11 50.47 -49.91
CA ASP A 3 9.36 50.14 -49.21
C ASP A 3 9.15 49.76 -47.72
N SER A 4 9.63 48.56 -47.39
CA SER A 4 10.50 48.23 -46.24
C SER A 4 10.02 48.44 -44.78
N ASN A 5 9.80 47.34 -44.05
CA ASN A 5 10.74 46.82 -43.03
C ASN A 5 10.12 45.68 -42.20
N GLY A 6 10.64 44.47 -42.36
CA GLY A 6 10.38 43.34 -41.48
C GLY A 6 11.27 43.41 -40.24
N GLU A 7 10.68 43.72 -39.08
CA GLU A 7 11.35 43.62 -37.79
C GLU A 7 11.11 42.24 -37.16
N ARG A 8 12.22 41.53 -36.97
CA ARG A 8 12.35 40.29 -36.22
C ARG A 8 12.16 40.58 -34.73
N THR A 9 11.18 39.95 -34.10
CA THR A 9 11.12 39.84 -32.63
C THR A 9 11.32 38.39 -32.24
N VAL A 10 12.60 38.03 -32.07
CA VAL A 10 13.03 36.80 -31.42
C VAL A 10 12.79 36.97 -29.92
N ALA A 11 11.84 36.22 -29.38
CA ALA A 11 11.51 36.21 -27.96
C ALA A 11 12.66 35.59 -27.15
N ARG A 12 13.05 36.33 -26.10
CA ARG A 12 14.16 36.07 -25.19
C ARG A 12 13.85 34.85 -24.30
N ARG A 13 14.53 33.72 -24.55
CA ARG A 13 14.81 32.70 -23.53
C ARG A 13 16.31 32.49 -23.45
N ALA A 14 16.94 33.21 -22.52
CA ALA A 14 18.28 32.93 -22.00
C ALA A 14 18.05 32.47 -20.56
N LEU A 15 18.26 31.18 -20.28
CA LEU A 15 19.50 30.61 -19.74
C LEU A 15 19.75 31.00 -18.28
N LEU A 16 19.88 29.95 -17.46
CA LEU A 16 20.53 29.76 -16.14
C LEU A 16 19.65 28.73 -15.39
N ARG A 17 20.14 27.66 -14.77
CA ARG A 17 21.48 27.30 -14.31
C ARG A 17 21.44 25.81 -13.96
N ALA A 18 22.26 24.98 -14.60
CA ALA A 18 22.56 23.63 -14.12
C ALA A 18 23.94 23.67 -13.47
N SER A 19 24.00 23.38 -12.18
CA SER A 19 25.23 23.06 -11.48
C SER A 19 24.90 21.93 -10.52
N ALA A 20 25.24 20.72 -10.96
CA ALA A 20 25.23 19.50 -10.16
C ALA A 20 26.30 19.62 -9.06
N GLY A 21 25.88 19.41 -7.82
CA GLY A 21 26.76 19.20 -6.67
C GLY A 21 26.32 17.93 -5.99
N THR A 22 27.08 16.86 -6.18
CA THR A 22 26.98 15.62 -5.40
C THR A 22 27.43 15.91 -3.98
N VAL A 23 26.53 15.72 -3.01
CA VAL A 23 26.88 15.59 -1.60
C VAL A 23 26.45 14.21 -1.16
N ALA A 24 27.42 13.32 -1.05
CA ALA A 24 27.27 12.07 -0.32
C ALA A 24 27.33 12.40 1.18
N LEU A 25 26.29 12.06 1.92
CA LEU A 25 26.32 12.01 3.39
C LEU A 25 25.85 10.62 3.82
N SER A 26 26.82 9.75 4.08
CA SER A 26 26.61 8.60 4.95
C SER A 26 26.39 9.13 6.37
N GLY A 27 25.22 8.86 6.94
CA GLY A 27 24.89 9.20 8.32
C GLY A 27 23.81 8.28 8.84
N ILE A 28 24.22 7.16 9.43
CA ILE A 28 23.35 6.37 10.32
C ILE A 28 23.11 7.23 11.55
N GLY A 29 21.87 7.66 11.75
CA GLY A 29 21.45 8.44 12.89
C GLY A 29 20.02 8.09 13.25
N SER A 30 19.86 7.19 14.23
CA SER A 30 18.61 7.01 14.95
C SER A 30 18.30 8.31 15.70
N ALA A 31 17.39 9.13 15.14
CA ALA A 31 16.94 10.36 15.75
C ALA A 31 15.78 10.04 16.71
N HIS A 32 16.07 10.06 18.01
CA HIS A 32 15.03 10.30 19.01
C HIS A 32 14.66 11.79 18.96
N ALA A 33 13.39 12.07 18.64
CA ALA A 33 12.86 13.43 18.61
C ALA A 33 12.66 13.94 20.04
N THR A 34 13.58 14.78 20.53
CA THR A 34 13.28 15.71 21.63
C THR A 34 12.96 17.08 21.05
N GLY A 35 11.71 17.49 21.26
CA GLY A 35 11.01 18.73 20.87
C GLY A 35 11.82 19.91 20.33
N GLY A 36 11.40 20.38 19.14
CA GLY A 36 11.78 21.66 18.55
C GLY A 36 10.67 22.18 17.64
N THR A 37 10.11 23.32 18.00
CA THR A 37 8.95 24.02 17.41
C THR A 37 9.12 24.40 15.93
N GLY A 38 8.24 23.85 15.08
CA GLY A 38 7.98 24.29 13.71
C GLY A 38 7.24 23.22 12.90
N ASP A 39 5.95 23.43 12.63
CA ASP A 39 5.10 22.70 11.65
C ASP A 39 4.95 21.17 11.78
N ALA A 40 5.09 20.60 12.98
CA ALA A 40 4.77 19.20 13.31
C ALA A 40 3.50 19.05 14.19
N ALA A 41 2.67 20.09 14.28
CA ALA A 41 1.57 20.15 15.24
C ALA A 41 0.39 19.21 14.92
N GLY A 42 0.21 18.83 13.65
CA GLY A 42 -0.85 17.88 13.26
C GLY A 42 -0.49 16.41 13.47
N VAL A 43 0.79 16.06 13.38
CA VAL A 43 1.24 14.66 13.46
C VAL A 43 1.52 14.23 14.90
N SER A 44 1.98 15.17 15.75
CA SER A 44 2.20 14.91 17.19
C SER A 44 0.97 14.35 17.92
N GLN A 45 -0.24 14.70 17.48
CA GLN A 45 -1.48 14.24 18.13
C GLN A 45 -1.73 12.73 17.93
N PHE A 46 -1.11 12.10 16.94
CA PHE A 46 -1.35 10.70 16.58
C PHE A 46 -0.36 9.71 17.25
N ASP A 47 0.69 10.21 17.90
CA ASP A 47 1.84 9.39 18.30
C ASP A 47 2.23 9.54 19.78
N ASP A 48 1.55 10.39 20.56
CA ASP A 48 1.95 10.73 21.94
C ASP A 48 2.01 9.52 22.91
N ASP A 49 1.36 8.39 22.57
CA ASP A 49 1.34 7.13 23.34
C ASP A 49 1.89 5.90 22.58
N CYS A 50 2.51 6.09 21.41
CA CYS A 50 2.98 4.99 20.55
C CYS A 50 4.51 5.02 20.39
N PRO A 51 5.30 4.39 21.28
CA PRO A 51 6.77 4.49 21.24
C PRO A 51 7.43 3.84 20.01
N GLU A 52 6.72 2.93 19.33
CA GLU A 52 7.20 2.23 18.13
C GLU A 52 6.79 2.94 16.83
N ALA A 53 5.95 3.98 16.92
CA ALA A 53 5.48 4.75 15.77
C ALA A 53 6.61 5.53 15.10
N THR A 54 6.64 5.52 13.77
CA THR A 54 7.57 6.34 12.98
C THR A 54 6.82 7.20 11.96
N LEU A 55 7.43 8.32 11.58
CA LEU A 55 6.89 9.19 10.52
C LEU A 55 7.15 8.60 9.12
N GLU A 56 8.32 8.01 8.93
CA GLU A 56 8.71 7.33 7.69
C GLU A 56 8.13 5.90 7.66
N PRO A 57 8.03 5.27 6.47
CA PRO A 57 7.71 3.86 6.35
C PRO A 57 8.60 3.01 7.29
N SER A 58 7.97 2.17 8.10
CA SER A 58 8.67 1.26 9.01
C SER A 58 7.79 0.08 9.36
N MET A 59 8.45 -1.01 9.71
CA MET A 59 7.83 -2.27 10.07
C MET A 59 8.51 -2.85 11.31
N THR A 60 7.78 -3.70 12.00
CA THR A 60 8.32 -4.55 13.06
C THR A 60 7.82 -5.97 12.88
N ASP A 61 8.65 -6.94 13.22
CA ASP A 61 8.25 -8.34 13.26
C ASP A 61 7.11 -8.54 14.27
N CYS A 62 6.14 -9.37 13.91
CA CYS A 62 5.10 -9.76 14.84
C CYS A 62 5.63 -10.71 15.93
N GLU A 63 4.88 -10.84 17.04
CA GLU A 63 5.25 -11.79 18.08
C GLU A 63 5.33 -13.21 17.50
N GLY A 64 6.45 -13.90 17.74
CA GLY A 64 6.69 -15.24 17.19
C GLY A 64 7.00 -15.29 15.68
N ALA A 65 7.12 -14.15 15.01
CA ALA A 65 7.56 -14.06 13.63
C ALA A 65 9.06 -14.37 13.51
N THR A 66 9.42 -15.01 12.40
CA THR A 66 10.80 -15.31 12.03
C THR A 66 10.88 -15.65 10.55
N THR A 67 11.92 -15.15 9.90
CA THR A 67 12.26 -15.47 8.51
C THR A 67 13.41 -16.48 8.40
N GLU A 68 14.04 -16.87 9.53
CA GLU A 68 15.24 -17.72 9.53
C GLU A 68 14.99 -19.10 8.92
N GLY A 69 13.79 -19.65 9.12
CA GLY A 69 13.37 -20.92 8.54
C GLY A 69 12.74 -20.80 7.15
N CYS A 70 12.52 -19.57 6.66
CA CYS A 70 11.82 -19.35 5.40
C CYS A 70 12.69 -19.64 4.19
N ALA A 71 12.19 -20.50 3.32
CA ALA A 71 12.73 -20.82 2.01
C ALA A 71 11.64 -20.82 0.94
N ASP A 72 11.93 -20.20 -0.20
CA ASP A 72 11.01 -20.08 -1.34
C ASP A 72 10.72 -21.44 -2.01
N ASP A 73 11.68 -22.37 -1.96
CA ASP A 73 11.56 -23.73 -2.51
C ASP A 73 10.98 -24.74 -1.51
N HIS A 74 10.59 -24.29 -0.32
CA HIS A 74 9.93 -25.14 0.66
C HIS A 74 8.57 -25.64 0.14
N PRO A 75 8.18 -26.91 0.35
CA PRO A 75 6.92 -27.45 -0.17
C PRO A 75 5.68 -26.66 0.28
N ALA A 76 5.64 -26.19 1.53
CA ALA A 76 4.54 -25.38 2.02
C ALA A 76 4.49 -24.00 1.33
N THR A 77 5.64 -23.36 1.16
CA THR A 77 5.77 -22.10 0.42
C THR A 77 5.31 -22.25 -1.03
N THR A 78 5.77 -23.30 -1.71
CA THR A 78 5.40 -23.58 -3.11
C THR A 78 3.90 -23.87 -3.24
N ALA A 79 3.32 -24.62 -2.31
CA ALA A 79 1.89 -24.91 -2.30
C ALA A 79 1.04 -23.65 -2.06
N LEU A 80 1.48 -22.79 -1.13
CA LEU A 80 0.84 -21.51 -0.85
C LEU A 80 0.91 -20.59 -2.08
N ARG A 81 2.11 -20.38 -2.64
CA ARG A 81 2.30 -19.57 -3.84
C ARG A 81 1.47 -20.09 -5.01
N SER A 82 1.45 -21.41 -5.24
CA SER A 82 0.63 -22.01 -6.29
C SER A 82 -0.86 -21.72 -6.10
N SER A 83 -1.35 -21.83 -4.86
CA SER A 83 -2.78 -21.59 -4.56
C SER A 83 -3.14 -20.11 -4.71
N VAL A 84 -2.24 -19.20 -4.31
CA VAL A 84 -2.38 -17.76 -4.54
C VAL A 84 -2.40 -17.47 -6.04
N THR A 85 -1.45 -18.00 -6.81
CA THR A 85 -1.39 -17.84 -8.26
C THR A 85 -2.69 -18.31 -8.92
N ASP A 86 -3.19 -19.50 -8.55
CA ASP A 86 -4.44 -20.03 -9.10
C ASP A 86 -5.64 -19.10 -8.78
N ALA A 87 -5.73 -18.57 -7.55
CA ALA A 87 -6.79 -17.65 -7.17
C ALA A 87 -6.72 -16.33 -7.93
N LEU A 88 -5.52 -15.75 -8.05
CA LEU A 88 -5.32 -14.51 -8.81
C LEU A 88 -5.57 -14.73 -10.30
N GLU A 89 -5.18 -15.85 -10.90
CA GLU A 89 -5.41 -16.07 -12.33
C GLU A 89 -6.88 -16.40 -12.69
N THR A 90 -7.62 -17.00 -11.76
CA THR A 90 -8.95 -17.54 -12.08
C THR A 90 -10.12 -16.78 -11.44
N ARG A 91 -9.90 -16.12 -10.31
CA ARG A 91 -10.94 -15.40 -9.57
C ARG A 91 -10.69 -13.90 -9.50
N TYR A 92 -9.44 -13.50 -9.36
CA TYR A 92 -9.06 -12.11 -9.14
C TYR A 92 -7.98 -11.62 -10.12
N PRO A 93 -8.14 -11.79 -11.45
CA PRO A 93 -7.07 -11.50 -12.43
C PRO A 93 -6.72 -10.02 -12.58
N ASP A 94 -7.66 -9.14 -12.27
CA ASP A 94 -7.57 -7.70 -12.55
C ASP A 94 -8.58 -6.91 -11.70
N VAL A 95 -8.52 -5.58 -11.85
CA VAL A 95 -9.37 -4.61 -11.13
C VAL A 95 -10.86 -4.88 -11.31
N ASP A 96 -11.31 -5.26 -12.51
CA ASP A 96 -12.72 -5.54 -12.79
C ASP A 96 -13.23 -6.70 -11.92
N ALA A 97 -12.49 -7.81 -11.90
CA ALA A 97 -12.81 -8.96 -11.07
C ALA A 97 -12.75 -8.66 -9.56
N LEU A 98 -11.82 -7.80 -9.13
CA LEU A 98 -11.71 -7.37 -7.72
C LEU A 98 -12.94 -6.57 -7.29
N LEU A 99 -13.37 -5.62 -8.13
CA LEU A 99 -14.57 -4.82 -7.88
C LEU A 99 -15.82 -5.70 -7.76
N ASP A 100 -15.99 -6.65 -8.68
CA ASP A 100 -17.09 -7.62 -8.67
C ASP A 100 -17.06 -8.51 -7.42
N ALA A 101 -15.88 -8.85 -6.92
CA ALA A 101 -15.68 -9.62 -5.69
C ALA A 101 -15.82 -8.78 -4.40
N GLY A 102 -16.06 -7.47 -4.51
CA GLY A 102 -16.29 -6.58 -3.37
C GLY A 102 -15.02 -6.03 -2.71
N TYR A 103 -13.86 -6.18 -3.36
CA TYR A 103 -12.63 -5.54 -2.91
C TYR A 103 -12.75 -4.01 -3.06
N LYS A 104 -12.05 -3.30 -2.17
CA LYS A 104 -12.00 -1.85 -2.10
C LYS A 104 -10.56 -1.37 -2.30
N PRO A 105 -10.34 -0.40 -3.19
CA PRO A 105 -9.01 0.14 -3.42
C PRO A 105 -8.47 0.78 -2.14
N TYR A 106 -7.19 0.52 -1.94
CA TYR A 106 -6.33 1.10 -0.94
C TYR A 106 -5.08 1.56 -1.69
N PHE A 107 -5.12 2.78 -2.23
CA PHE A 107 -3.92 3.41 -2.78
C PHE A 107 -3.08 3.88 -1.60
N ASP A 108 -1.84 3.38 -1.48
CA ASP A 108 -0.96 3.71 -0.36
C ASP A 108 -0.80 5.23 -0.24
N THR A 109 -1.38 5.73 0.84
CA THR A 109 -1.62 7.15 1.02
C THR A 109 -0.38 7.82 1.57
N LEU A 110 -0.17 9.09 1.23
CA LEU A 110 0.93 9.98 1.67
C LEU A 110 2.19 10.00 0.78
N GLU A 111 2.21 9.37 -0.41
CA GLU A 111 3.29 9.50 -1.42
C GLU A 111 4.72 9.42 -0.84
N MET A 112 4.99 8.46 0.05
CA MET A 112 6.31 8.28 0.69
C MET A 112 7.04 7.00 0.26
N GLY A 113 6.74 6.46 -0.91
CA GLY A 113 7.29 5.20 -1.41
C GLY A 113 7.05 4.98 -2.90
N ASP A 114 7.22 3.74 -3.34
CA ASP A 114 6.84 3.30 -4.68
C ASP A 114 5.31 3.24 -4.78
N ASP A 115 4.74 4.06 -5.66
CA ASP A 115 3.30 4.19 -5.93
C ASP A 115 2.84 3.43 -7.19
N SER A 116 3.73 2.60 -7.76
CA SER A 116 3.42 1.81 -8.96
C SER A 116 2.54 0.59 -8.71
N TRP A 117 2.13 0.34 -7.46
CA TRP A 117 1.23 -0.74 -7.07
C TRP A 117 0.28 -0.28 -5.96
N SER A 118 -0.79 -1.04 -5.75
CA SER A 118 -1.81 -0.72 -4.74
C SER A 118 -2.30 -1.97 -4.03
N HIS A 119 -2.78 -1.79 -2.81
CA HIS A 119 -3.51 -2.83 -2.10
C HIS A 119 -5.00 -2.70 -2.40
N TRP A 120 -5.70 -3.82 -2.37
CA TRP A 120 -7.14 -3.89 -2.55
C TRP A 120 -7.69 -4.77 -1.45
N LEU A 121 -8.47 -4.21 -0.53
CA LEU A 121 -8.91 -4.87 0.70
C LEU A 121 -10.35 -5.38 0.58
N ASN A 122 -10.62 -6.57 1.11
CA ASN A 122 -11.97 -7.12 1.16
C ASN A 122 -12.53 -7.08 2.59
N PRO A 123 -13.51 -6.19 2.89
CA PRO A 123 -14.09 -6.10 4.22
C PRO A 123 -14.74 -7.40 4.72
N ALA A 124 -15.28 -8.22 3.81
CA ALA A 124 -15.91 -9.47 4.20
C ALA A 124 -14.90 -10.53 4.63
N PHE A 125 -13.68 -10.51 4.07
CA PHE A 125 -12.62 -11.47 4.41
C PHE A 125 -11.83 -11.02 5.63
N ILE A 126 -11.55 -9.71 5.76
CA ILE A 126 -10.95 -9.14 7.00
C ILE A 126 -11.82 -9.44 8.23
N GLY A 127 -13.15 -9.43 8.04
CA GLY A 127 -14.14 -9.63 9.10
C GLY A 127 -14.51 -11.09 9.38
N ASP A 128 -13.92 -12.08 8.71
CA ASP A 128 -14.23 -13.49 8.97
C ASP A 128 -13.22 -14.17 9.92
N ASP A 129 -13.30 -15.49 10.05
CA ASP A 129 -12.50 -16.31 10.95
C ASP A 129 -11.46 -17.19 10.22
N GLU A 130 -11.32 -17.03 8.90
CA GLU A 130 -10.32 -17.73 8.11
C GLU A 130 -9.02 -16.93 8.07
N LEU A 131 -7.89 -17.60 8.26
CA LEU A 131 -6.56 -17.00 8.18
C LEU A 131 -5.72 -17.76 7.18
N LEU A 132 -4.96 -17.02 6.38
CA LEU A 132 -4.05 -17.62 5.39
C LEU A 132 -4.79 -18.50 4.37
N ASP A 133 -6.02 -18.15 3.98
CA ASP A 133 -6.75 -18.80 2.89
C ASP A 133 -6.44 -18.15 1.53
N PRO A 134 -5.66 -18.80 0.64
CA PRO A 134 -5.30 -18.24 -0.66
C PRO A 134 -6.49 -17.96 -1.56
N THR A 135 -7.65 -18.56 -1.30
CA THR A 135 -8.84 -18.43 -2.14
C THR A 135 -9.70 -17.24 -1.77
N ARG A 136 -9.46 -16.64 -0.59
CA ARG A 136 -10.19 -15.51 -0.01
C ARG A 136 -9.23 -14.54 0.71
N PRO A 137 -8.17 -14.06 0.04
CA PRO A 137 -7.18 -13.23 0.70
C PRO A 137 -7.78 -11.88 1.12
N GLU A 138 -7.42 -11.40 2.31
CA GLU A 138 -7.92 -10.12 2.84
C GLU A 138 -7.49 -8.94 1.98
N SER A 139 -6.34 -9.06 1.32
CA SER A 139 -5.82 -8.07 0.37
C SER A 139 -5.30 -8.71 -0.91
N VAL A 140 -5.57 -8.08 -2.05
CA VAL A 140 -4.91 -8.35 -3.33
C VAL A 140 -4.02 -7.17 -3.70
N LEU A 141 -2.83 -7.47 -4.21
CA LEU A 141 -1.83 -6.49 -4.63
C LEU A 141 -1.93 -6.32 -6.14
N VAL A 142 -2.10 -5.09 -6.61
CA VAL A 142 -2.37 -4.78 -8.02
C VAL A 142 -1.28 -3.86 -8.56
N ASP A 143 -0.81 -4.18 -9.76
CA ASP A 143 0.07 -3.31 -10.52
C ASP A 143 -0.73 -2.12 -11.06
N ASN A 144 -0.34 -0.88 -10.73
CA ASN A 144 -1.13 0.29 -11.12
C ASN A 144 -1.00 0.60 -12.61
N GLN A 145 0.03 0.12 -13.30
CA GLN A 145 0.17 0.33 -14.73
C GLN A 145 -0.66 -0.69 -15.54
N SER A 146 -0.45 -1.98 -15.30
CA SER A 146 -1.11 -3.06 -16.04
C SER A 146 -2.50 -3.42 -15.52
N TRP A 147 -2.86 -2.98 -14.31
CA TRP A 147 -4.10 -3.28 -13.60
C TRP A 147 -4.28 -4.78 -13.31
N ARG A 148 -3.17 -5.52 -13.30
CA ARG A 148 -3.13 -6.97 -13.02
C ARG A 148 -2.79 -7.23 -11.57
N SER A 149 -3.37 -8.29 -11.02
CA SER A 149 -3.01 -8.78 -9.70
C SER A 149 -1.63 -9.45 -9.70
N LEU A 150 -0.76 -8.99 -8.79
CA LEU A 150 0.65 -9.39 -8.65
C LEU A 150 0.93 -10.28 -7.44
N GLY A 151 0.06 -10.23 -6.44
CA GLY A 151 0.24 -10.93 -5.18
C GLY A 151 -0.94 -10.74 -4.26
N VAL A 152 -0.81 -11.25 -3.04
CA VAL A 152 -1.79 -11.06 -1.97
C VAL A 152 -1.07 -10.59 -0.72
N MET A 153 -1.81 -9.93 0.15
CA MET A 153 -1.39 -9.71 1.53
C MET A 153 -2.47 -10.29 2.45
N PHE A 154 -2.08 -11.27 3.26
CA PHE A 154 -2.93 -11.76 4.32
C PHE A 154 -2.89 -10.82 5.50
N ILE A 155 -4.02 -10.65 6.18
CA ILE A 155 -4.14 -9.81 7.37
C ILE A 155 -4.63 -10.68 8.52
N ALA A 156 -3.86 -10.76 9.61
CA ALA A 156 -4.19 -11.59 10.75
C ALA A 156 -5.25 -10.91 11.64
N THR A 157 -6.50 -10.99 11.20
CA THR A 157 -7.69 -10.53 11.94
C THR A 157 -8.68 -11.67 12.14
N ASN A 158 -9.51 -11.56 13.17
CA ASN A 158 -10.68 -12.41 13.39
C ASN A 158 -11.84 -11.51 13.81
N GLU A 159 -12.94 -11.54 13.05
CA GLU A 159 -14.05 -10.60 13.24
C GLU A 159 -13.59 -9.13 13.19
N GLY A 160 -12.56 -8.83 12.38
CA GLY A 160 -11.96 -7.50 12.23
C GLY A 160 -10.96 -7.10 13.34
N GLU A 161 -10.78 -7.93 14.37
CA GLU A 161 -9.86 -7.67 15.47
C GLU A 161 -8.50 -8.36 15.24
N PRO A 162 -7.36 -7.71 15.52
CA PRO A 162 -6.04 -8.33 15.35
C PRO A 162 -5.86 -9.60 16.18
N VAL A 163 -5.28 -10.64 15.59
CA VAL A 163 -4.97 -11.93 16.26
C VAL A 163 -3.51 -12.35 16.06
N GLU A 164 -3.06 -13.37 16.80
CA GLU A 164 -1.74 -13.97 16.59
C GLU A 164 -1.70 -14.67 15.21
N PRO A 165 -0.75 -14.33 14.34
CA PRO A 165 -0.69 -14.92 13.01
C PRO A 165 -0.20 -16.37 13.04
N PRO A 166 -0.76 -17.26 12.19
CA PRO A 166 -0.24 -18.62 12.04
C PRO A 166 1.10 -18.62 11.32
N ALA A 167 2.04 -19.49 11.71
CA ALA A 167 3.23 -19.74 10.89
C ALA A 167 2.82 -20.36 9.54
N VAL A 168 3.60 -20.08 8.49
CA VAL A 168 3.42 -20.75 7.19
C VAL A 168 3.75 -22.25 7.32
N TYR A 169 4.81 -22.56 8.07
CA TYR A 169 5.23 -23.93 8.42
C TYR A 169 6.19 -23.94 9.62
N GLY A 170 6.60 -25.13 10.06
CA GLY A 170 7.43 -25.34 11.24
C GLY A 170 6.70 -25.06 12.55
N THR A 171 5.43 -25.49 12.65
CA THR A 171 4.69 -25.54 13.93
C THR A 171 5.08 -26.74 14.80
N ASP A 172 5.76 -27.73 14.22
CA ASP A 172 6.26 -28.92 14.88
C ASP A 172 7.77 -28.84 15.13
N ASP A 173 8.26 -29.50 16.20
CA ASP A 173 9.66 -29.39 16.70
C ASP A 173 10.76 -29.80 15.71
N ASP A 174 10.42 -30.49 14.62
CA ASP A 174 11.37 -31.09 13.67
C ASP A 174 11.70 -30.20 12.45
N GLU A 175 11.04 -29.04 12.31
CA GLU A 175 11.18 -28.14 11.17
C GLU A 175 11.44 -26.69 11.63
N GLN A 176 12.33 -25.98 10.94
CA GLN A 176 12.56 -24.57 11.26
C GLN A 176 11.31 -23.76 10.92
N ARG A 177 10.76 -23.05 11.91
CA ARG A 177 9.58 -22.20 11.76
C ARG A 177 9.81 -21.12 10.71
N CYS A 178 8.85 -20.98 9.81
CA CYS A 178 8.74 -19.85 8.90
C CYS A 178 7.45 -19.08 9.20
N SER A 179 7.61 -17.84 9.64
CA SER A 179 6.52 -16.95 10.05
C SER A 179 6.88 -15.51 9.68
N PRO A 180 6.87 -15.12 8.39
CA PRO A 180 7.36 -13.83 7.91
C PRO A 180 6.36 -12.67 8.13
N TRP A 181 5.58 -12.74 9.20
CA TRP A 181 4.54 -11.75 9.53
C TRP A 181 5.15 -10.51 10.16
N HIS A 182 4.70 -9.34 9.70
CA HIS A 182 5.14 -8.04 10.22
C HIS A 182 3.94 -7.10 10.40
N ALA A 183 4.11 -6.06 11.20
CA ALA A 183 3.14 -4.97 11.33
C ALA A 183 3.79 -3.67 10.87
N HIS A 184 3.04 -2.83 10.18
CA HIS A 184 3.49 -1.48 9.84
C HIS A 184 3.37 -0.59 11.07
N THR A 185 4.47 0.06 11.42
CA THR A 185 4.56 1.06 12.51
C THR A 185 4.79 2.47 11.96
N GLY A 186 5.13 2.57 10.67
CA GLY A 186 5.23 3.86 9.97
C GLY A 186 3.88 4.51 9.70
N LEU A 187 3.87 5.84 9.69
CA LEU A 187 2.69 6.66 9.45
C LEU A 187 1.96 6.30 8.15
N PRO A 188 2.61 6.04 7.00
CA PRO A 188 1.90 5.67 5.77
C PRO A 188 1.03 4.42 5.93
N GLY A 189 1.61 3.32 6.42
CA GLY A 189 0.87 2.07 6.61
C GLY A 189 -0.22 2.17 7.67
N ARG A 190 0.06 2.84 8.80
CA ARG A 190 -0.92 3.06 9.88
C ARG A 190 -2.09 3.94 9.43
N PHE A 191 -1.79 5.03 8.74
CA PHE A 191 -2.80 5.95 8.23
C PHE A 191 -3.67 5.28 7.19
N ALA A 192 -3.07 4.55 6.26
CA ALA A 192 -3.82 3.89 5.23
C ALA A 192 -4.76 2.82 5.84
N TRP A 193 -4.30 2.02 6.81
CA TRP A 193 -5.17 1.08 7.56
C TRP A 193 -6.31 1.80 8.30
N TRP A 194 -5.99 2.89 9.02
CA TRP A 194 -7.00 3.70 9.71
C TRP A 194 -8.04 4.27 8.73
N PHE A 195 -7.59 4.79 7.58
CA PHE A 195 -8.42 5.35 6.54
C PHE A 195 -9.38 4.31 5.97
N TYR A 196 -8.87 3.11 5.67
CA TYR A 196 -9.69 1.99 5.21
C TYR A 196 -10.82 1.69 6.20
N ARG A 197 -10.49 1.50 7.48
CA ARG A 197 -11.49 1.19 8.50
C ARG A 197 -12.51 2.33 8.67
N GLN A 198 -12.02 3.57 8.69
CA GLN A 198 -12.85 4.76 8.81
C GLN A 198 -13.86 4.87 7.65
N THR A 199 -13.46 4.43 6.45
CA THR A 199 -14.23 4.57 5.21
C THR A 199 -15.19 3.42 4.99
N TYR A 200 -14.76 2.18 5.25
CA TYR A 200 -15.47 0.98 4.80
C TYR A 200 -16.04 0.11 5.93
N GLU A 201 -15.57 0.24 7.17
CA GLU A 201 -16.08 -0.53 8.31
C GLU A 201 -17.09 0.25 9.17
N GLN A 202 -17.09 1.59 9.10
CA GLN A 202 -18.03 2.39 9.87
C GLN A 202 -19.46 2.25 9.35
N SER A 203 -20.33 1.67 10.18
CA SER A 203 -21.71 1.38 9.79
C SER A 203 -22.73 2.48 10.10
N SER A 204 -22.46 3.47 10.98
CA SER A 204 -23.37 4.63 11.21
C SER A 204 -23.04 5.59 12.38
N THR A 205 -21.87 5.52 13.03
CA THR A 205 -21.52 6.41 14.15
C THR A 205 -20.58 7.52 13.72
N ASP A 206 -20.91 8.79 14.03
CA ASP A 206 -20.07 9.99 13.81
C ASP A 206 -18.72 9.99 14.59
N ASP A 207 -18.37 8.88 15.24
CA ASP A 207 -17.16 8.75 16.05
C ASP A 207 -15.98 8.33 15.15
N LEU A 208 -14.98 9.20 15.03
CA LEU A 208 -13.73 8.87 14.35
C LEU A 208 -13.03 7.70 15.07
N LEU A 209 -12.54 6.73 14.31
CA LEU A 209 -11.72 5.66 14.88
C LEU A 209 -10.46 6.24 15.51
N GLU A 210 -10.01 5.63 16.60
CA GLU A 210 -8.70 5.93 17.17
C GLU A 210 -7.60 5.58 16.15
N PHE A 211 -6.62 6.46 16.02
CA PHE A 211 -5.47 6.21 15.16
C PHE A 211 -4.58 5.13 15.79
N PRO A 212 -4.31 4.02 15.09
CA PRO A 212 -3.65 2.86 15.70
C PRO A 212 -2.15 3.12 15.89
N CYS A 213 -1.50 2.49 16.88
CA CYS A 213 -0.03 2.52 17.00
C CYS A 213 0.68 1.66 15.94
N ARG A 214 0.00 0.65 15.39
CA ARG A 214 0.50 -0.25 14.34
C ARG A 214 -0.68 -0.92 13.63
N THR A 215 -0.45 -1.48 12.44
CA THR A 215 -1.42 -2.34 11.76
C THR A 215 -1.56 -3.70 12.45
N PRO A 216 -2.58 -4.52 12.10
CA PRO A 216 -2.52 -5.96 12.33
C PRO A 216 -1.28 -6.58 11.67
N CYS A 217 -0.97 -7.82 12.04
CA CYS A 217 0.09 -8.58 11.39
C CYS A 217 -0.30 -8.90 9.95
N MET A 218 0.62 -8.66 9.03
CA MET A 218 0.45 -8.80 7.59
C MET A 218 1.50 -9.75 7.01
N LEU A 219 1.12 -10.48 5.97
CA LEU A 219 2.00 -11.40 5.25
C LEU A 219 1.77 -11.26 3.75
N HIS A 220 2.78 -10.77 3.06
CA HIS A 220 2.79 -10.67 1.60
C HIS A 220 3.13 -12.02 0.97
N VAL A 221 2.48 -12.37 -0.15
CA VAL A 221 2.81 -13.53 -0.98
C VAL A 221 2.69 -13.14 -2.45
N TRP A 222 3.82 -13.11 -3.16
CA TRP A 222 3.89 -12.71 -4.57
C TRP A 222 3.65 -13.90 -5.52
N ARG A 223 2.83 -13.72 -6.56
CA ARG A 223 2.73 -14.73 -7.65
C ARG A 223 3.87 -14.56 -8.67
N VAL A 224 4.29 -13.33 -8.91
CA VAL A 224 5.45 -13.01 -9.76
C VAL A 224 6.75 -13.31 -9.03
N ASP A 225 7.85 -13.46 -9.78
CA ASP A 225 9.16 -13.70 -9.17
C ASP A 225 9.64 -12.44 -8.44
N HIS A 226 10.20 -12.64 -7.25
CA HIS A 226 10.71 -11.55 -6.41
C HIS A 226 12.17 -11.81 -6.05
N PRO A 227 13.09 -10.84 -6.24
CA PRO A 227 14.53 -11.07 -6.02
C PRO A 227 14.91 -11.33 -4.56
N GLU A 228 14.10 -10.85 -3.61
CA GLU A 228 14.32 -11.05 -2.17
C GLU A 228 13.74 -12.37 -1.65
N SER A 229 12.43 -12.55 -1.77
CA SER A 229 11.69 -13.77 -1.43
C SER A 229 10.26 -13.65 -1.92
N VAL A 230 9.55 -14.76 -2.09
CA VAL A 230 8.09 -14.76 -2.25
C VAL A 230 7.34 -14.02 -1.15
N TYR A 231 7.94 -13.88 0.04
CA TYR A 231 7.37 -13.17 1.20
C TYR A 231 7.89 -11.74 1.36
N ALA A 232 8.56 -11.19 0.35
CA ALA A 232 9.07 -9.82 0.43
C ALA A 232 7.94 -8.82 0.69
N HIS A 233 8.25 -7.78 1.45
CA HIS A 233 7.29 -6.75 1.82
C HIS A 233 6.96 -5.86 0.62
N ASP A 234 7.98 -5.28 0.00
CA ASP A 234 7.81 -4.41 -1.17
C ASP A 234 7.46 -5.20 -2.43
N ALA A 235 6.85 -4.53 -3.40
CA ALA A 235 6.63 -5.10 -4.73
C ALA A 235 7.95 -5.40 -5.43
N PRO A 236 7.98 -6.43 -6.30
CA PRO A 236 9.16 -6.69 -7.09
C PRO A 236 9.39 -5.54 -8.09
N PRO A 237 10.64 -5.25 -8.47
CA PRO A 237 10.93 -4.21 -9.46
C PRO A 237 10.18 -4.44 -10.78
N ASP A 238 9.89 -3.38 -11.53
CA ASP A 238 9.09 -3.40 -12.78
C ASP A 238 9.52 -4.49 -13.76
N GLU A 239 10.83 -4.77 -13.86
CA GLU A 239 11.37 -5.79 -14.76
C GLU A 239 10.90 -7.23 -14.45
N TYR A 240 10.34 -7.47 -13.26
CA TYR A 240 9.73 -8.73 -12.84
C TYR A 240 8.19 -8.70 -12.88
N ARG A 241 7.59 -7.54 -13.17
CA ARG A 241 6.13 -7.32 -13.22
C ARG A 241 5.59 -7.21 -14.66
N ASP A 242 6.33 -7.72 -15.64
CA ASP A 242 5.97 -7.68 -17.07
C ASP A 242 4.81 -8.62 -17.40
N LEU A 243 3.61 -8.28 -16.91
CA LEU A 243 2.35 -8.92 -17.26
C LEU A 243 1.67 -8.12 -18.37
N PRO A 244 1.00 -8.80 -19.33
CA PRO A 244 0.14 -8.10 -20.27
C PRO A 244 -0.92 -7.30 -19.50
N PRO A 245 -1.20 -6.06 -19.91
CA PRO A 245 -2.28 -5.27 -19.32
C PRO A 245 -3.61 -6.04 -19.23
N ALA A 246 -4.44 -5.64 -18.27
CA ALA A 246 -5.82 -6.08 -18.19
C ALA A 246 -6.56 -5.83 -19.52
N ASP A 247 -7.59 -6.62 -19.78
CA ASP A 247 -8.52 -6.32 -20.88
C ASP A 247 -9.31 -5.04 -20.54
N ASP A 248 -10.01 -4.48 -21.53
CA ASP A 248 -10.86 -3.30 -21.31
C ASP A 248 -11.83 -3.54 -20.12
N PRO A 249 -11.83 -2.66 -19.10
CA PRO A 249 -12.68 -2.83 -17.93
C PRO A 249 -14.16 -2.80 -18.31
N ALA A 250 -15.00 -3.58 -17.62
CA ALA A 250 -16.43 -3.61 -17.89
C ALA A 250 -17.18 -2.45 -17.22
N PHE A 251 -16.58 -1.82 -16.21
CA PHE A 251 -17.10 -0.61 -15.58
C PHE A 251 -16.83 0.65 -16.41
N GLU A 252 -17.60 1.71 -16.14
CA GLU A 252 -17.46 2.99 -16.83
C GLU A 252 -16.17 3.70 -16.39
N THR A 253 -15.19 3.81 -17.29
CA THR A 253 -13.96 4.59 -17.13
C THR A 253 -13.43 5.04 -18.50
N ASP A 254 -12.72 6.16 -18.50
CA ASP A 254 -11.99 6.66 -19.69
C ASP A 254 -10.51 6.22 -19.68
N ALA A 255 -10.03 5.62 -18.58
CA ALA A 255 -8.65 5.17 -18.42
C ALA A 255 -8.42 3.80 -19.09
N VAL A 256 -7.21 3.59 -19.62
CA VAL A 256 -6.84 2.38 -20.35
C VAL A 256 -5.71 1.64 -19.63
N PRO A 257 -5.90 0.36 -19.22
CA PRO A 257 -4.84 -0.45 -18.65
C PRO A 257 -3.58 -0.49 -19.54
N GLY A 258 -2.42 -0.20 -18.95
CA GLY A 258 -1.13 -0.14 -19.63
C GLY A 258 -0.80 1.22 -20.28
N GLU A 259 -1.76 2.14 -20.37
CA GLU A 259 -1.54 3.52 -20.84
C GLU A 259 -1.73 4.54 -19.71
N ASP A 260 -2.74 4.33 -18.86
CA ASP A 260 -3.07 5.19 -17.71
C ASP A 260 -2.87 4.44 -16.39
N ASP A 261 -2.36 5.15 -15.39
CA ASP A 261 -2.17 4.59 -14.05
C ASP A 261 -3.51 4.43 -13.33
N LEU A 262 -3.62 3.33 -12.58
CA LEU A 262 -4.74 3.05 -11.71
C LEU A 262 -4.72 4.02 -10.53
N ASP A 263 -5.68 4.93 -10.49
CA ASP A 263 -5.89 5.86 -9.38
C ASP A 263 -7.40 6.08 -9.10
N TRP A 264 -7.72 6.97 -8.18
CA TRP A 264 -9.12 7.30 -7.84
C TRP A 264 -9.94 7.83 -9.02
N THR A 265 -9.33 8.42 -10.04
CA THR A 265 -10.00 8.96 -11.23
C THR A 265 -10.29 7.88 -12.27
N ALA A 266 -9.53 6.78 -12.25
CA ALA A 266 -9.74 5.62 -13.11
C ALA A 266 -10.90 4.73 -12.63
N LEU A 267 -11.38 4.90 -11.39
CA LEU A 267 -12.38 4.04 -10.74
C LEU A 267 -13.81 4.57 -10.84
N PRO A 268 -14.83 3.68 -10.77
CA PRO A 268 -16.22 4.10 -10.77
C PRO A 268 -16.58 4.88 -9.49
N GLU A 269 -17.36 5.95 -9.63
CA GLU A 269 -17.76 6.84 -8.53
C GLU A 269 -18.37 6.11 -7.33
N THR A 270 -19.01 4.95 -7.54
CA THR A 270 -19.62 4.14 -6.48
C THR A 270 -18.63 3.49 -5.51
N ILE A 271 -17.35 3.45 -5.89
CA ILE A 271 -16.28 2.83 -5.11
C ILE A 271 -15.32 3.87 -4.54
N VAL A 272 -15.23 5.04 -5.19
CA VAL A 272 -14.45 6.17 -4.70
C VAL A 272 -15.10 6.71 -3.42
N PRO A 273 -14.33 6.89 -2.32
CA PRO A 273 -14.88 7.42 -1.09
C PRO A 273 -15.19 8.92 -1.19
N ASP A 274 -16.18 9.38 -0.41
CA ASP A 274 -16.60 10.79 -0.37
C ASP A 274 -15.46 11.76 0.03
N ARG A 275 -14.47 11.26 0.77
CA ARG A 275 -13.25 11.98 1.13
C ARG A 275 -12.05 11.14 0.75
N LEU A 276 -11.12 11.75 0.01
CA LEU A 276 -9.88 11.10 -0.35
C LEU A 276 -8.86 11.24 0.78
N PRO A 277 -7.86 10.35 0.83
CA PRO A 277 -6.74 10.46 1.77
C PRO A 277 -6.07 11.84 1.78
N ALA A 278 -5.92 12.47 0.60
CA ALA A 278 -5.34 13.79 0.45
C ALA A 278 -6.14 14.90 1.18
N ASP A 279 -7.47 14.73 1.32
CA ASP A 279 -8.35 15.66 2.02
C ASP A 279 -8.23 15.53 3.55
N LEU A 280 -7.71 14.40 4.03
CA LEU A 280 -7.56 14.06 5.44
C LEU A 280 -6.12 14.20 5.92
N SER A 281 -5.17 14.41 5.00
CA SER A 281 -3.76 14.49 5.32
C SER A 281 -3.46 15.69 6.23
N PRO A 282 -2.67 15.50 7.32
CA PRO A 282 -2.30 16.57 8.24
C PRO A 282 -1.42 17.67 7.60
N THR A 283 -0.98 17.51 6.35
CA THR A 283 -0.17 18.49 5.61
C THR A 283 -0.98 19.35 4.63
N ALA A 284 -2.28 19.12 4.46
CA ALA A 284 -3.12 19.92 3.57
C ALA A 284 -3.35 21.34 4.16
N PRO A 285 -3.09 22.43 3.40
CA PRO A 285 -3.13 23.76 3.97
C PRO A 285 -4.52 24.39 3.89
N PHE A 286 -5.59 23.80 4.46
CA PHE A 286 -6.84 24.56 4.75
C PHE A 286 -7.71 23.94 5.86
N ALA A 287 -7.80 24.68 6.97
CA ALA A 287 -8.97 24.90 7.82
C ALA A 287 -9.78 23.70 8.35
N LEU A 288 -9.31 23.11 9.46
CA LEU A 288 -10.22 22.56 10.46
C LEU A 288 -10.61 23.66 11.46
N GLU A 289 -11.71 24.38 11.19
CA GLU A 289 -12.48 25.04 12.25
C GLU A 289 -13.17 23.94 13.08
N PHE A 290 -12.49 23.47 14.13
CA PHE A 290 -13.16 22.70 15.18
C PHE A 290 -13.91 23.67 16.09
N GLY A 291 -15.24 23.61 16.03
CA GLY A 291 -16.15 24.33 16.90
C GLY A 291 -15.95 23.97 18.37
N ARG A 292 -16.00 25.01 19.21
CA ARG A 292 -15.91 24.99 20.67
C ARG A 292 -16.93 24.11 21.38
#